data_AF-A0A6S7GAR6-F1
#
_entry.id   AF-A0A6S7GAR6-F1
#
_cell.length_a   1.000
_cell.length_b   1.000
_cell.length_c   1.000
_cell.angle_alpha   90.00
_cell.angle_beta   90.00
_cell.angle_gamma   90.00
#
_symmetry.space_group_name_H-M   'P 1'
#
loop_
_entity.id
_entity.type
_entity.pdbx_description
1 polymer ?
#
loop_
_entity_poly.entity_id
_entity_poly.type
_entity_poly.pdbx_seq_one_letter_code
_entity_poly.pdbx_strand_id
1 'polypeptide(L)'
;MASFGSEGNEVVVRIGDIKISPATTEGASNVFSPTPFILTRTKWVPDSEASFCVMCNERFTQVRRRHHCRDCGKVLCAKCCFEKIILPQYGEEEPTRVCNACFPISNMIAQARSMQMAPRLEAAKNLAEVSGQQNELKKVVESGGVQAIIHLAQTNITDVKEAVADGLNNLALHPPLHTMIVQCGGIKAICSILSSSTDSHSQALIKALSTLKLISKSDKLKILVVAEGALTPLMALCMSSDSTVTILSLTTLGIVLESPVNVASFTENFKNGLQTILRLTKLNDEKIQEVALRVLALLACGTPEQRRRLVEEDNYGGKCIQNTLKRRPKNLEVYTNGACLIANLAVSADVQSSLMDCIDLVCNLMTSHAENLNIQIHVSRAVANFSKHKENGRFLISHLPQIIRVHVNCDKRVVKANGIRAIFYLLEYQSEKTIIALTKEGISGFLNGLLQFPGTVSAARETLLKHVPEMSKPM
;
A
#
# COMPACT_ATOMS: atom_id res chain seq x y z
N MET A 1 -14.36 -11.99 1.41
CA MET A 1 -15.16 -11.69 0.21
C MET A 1 -16.21 -10.66 0.58
N ALA A 2 -16.02 -9.38 0.24
CA ALA A 2 -17.10 -8.41 0.32
C ALA A 2 -17.94 -8.59 -0.95
N SER A 3 -19.12 -9.19 -0.81
CA SER A 3 -20.08 -9.34 -1.91
C SER A 3 -20.75 -8.00 -2.18
N PHE A 4 -20.51 -7.45 -3.36
CA PHE A 4 -21.35 -6.38 -3.92
C PHE A 4 -22.71 -7.01 -4.28
N GLY A 5 -23.63 -7.03 -3.32
CA GLY A 5 -25.02 -7.46 -3.57
C GLY A 5 -25.79 -6.29 -4.16
N SER A 6 -26.10 -6.36 -5.45
CA SER A 6 -26.98 -5.41 -6.14
C SER A 6 -28.45 -5.80 -5.91
N GLU A 7 -29.00 -5.44 -4.76
CA GLU A 7 -30.45 -5.31 -4.62
C GLU A 7 -30.85 -3.90 -5.10
N GLY A 8 -31.17 -3.77 -6.38
CA GLY A 8 -31.76 -2.57 -6.98
C GLY A 8 -30.94 -1.27 -6.89
N ASN A 9 -29.92 -1.10 -7.75
CA ASN A 9 -29.18 0.16 -8.03
C ASN A 9 -28.62 1.01 -6.87
N GLU A 10 -28.89 0.71 -5.61
CA GLU A 10 -28.39 1.45 -4.45
C GLU A 10 -27.08 0.83 -3.94
N VAL A 11 -26.00 1.62 -3.96
CA VAL A 11 -24.72 1.24 -3.36
C VAL A 11 -24.89 1.27 -1.85
N VAL A 12 -24.79 0.12 -1.20
CA VAL A 12 -24.90 0.00 0.26
C VAL A 12 -23.54 -0.34 0.85
N VAL A 13 -23.13 0.44 1.85
CA VAL A 13 -21.93 0.18 2.66
C VAL A 13 -22.36 -0.42 4.00
N ARG A 14 -21.67 -1.49 4.43
CA ARG A 14 -21.91 -2.15 5.72
C ARG A 14 -20.72 -1.93 6.66
N ILE A 15 -20.97 -1.42 7.86
CA ILE A 15 -19.98 -1.24 8.92
C ILE A 15 -20.51 -1.91 10.18
N GLY A 16 -20.01 -3.11 10.50
CA GLY A 16 -20.65 -3.98 11.48
C GLY A 16 -22.10 -4.29 11.06
N ASP A 17 -23.04 -4.04 11.96
CA ASP A 17 -24.49 -4.22 11.71
C ASP A 17 -25.15 -2.99 11.06
N ILE A 18 -24.40 -1.90 10.88
CA ILE A 18 -24.95 -0.64 10.34
C ILE A 18 -24.95 -0.70 8.81
N LYS A 19 -26.16 -0.66 8.23
CA LYS A 19 -26.39 -0.43 6.80
C LYS A 19 -26.43 1.08 6.53
N ILE A 20 -25.53 1.54 5.66
CA ILE A 20 -25.37 2.95 5.27
C ILE A 20 -25.59 3.04 3.75
N SER A 21 -26.42 3.98 3.31
CA SER A 21 -26.64 4.29 1.89
C SER A 21 -25.96 5.63 1.57
N PRO A 22 -24.70 5.63 1.08
CA PRO A 22 -23.95 6.87 0.89
C PRO A 22 -24.67 7.87 0.01
N ALA A 23 -24.51 9.17 0.34
CA ALA A 23 -25.05 10.23 -0.48
C ALA A 23 -24.55 10.12 -1.93
N THR A 24 -25.47 10.04 -2.89
CA THR A 24 -25.17 9.99 -4.31
C THR A 24 -25.11 11.40 -4.90
N THR A 25 -24.36 11.57 -5.98
CA THR A 25 -24.22 12.85 -6.68
C THR A 25 -24.91 12.81 -8.04
N GLU A 26 -25.57 13.90 -8.41
CA GLU A 26 -25.90 14.23 -9.80
C GLU A 26 -24.66 14.87 -10.44
N GLY A 27 -24.09 14.22 -11.46
CA GLY A 27 -22.86 14.69 -12.12
C GLY A 27 -21.58 14.14 -11.49
N ALA A 28 -20.56 15.00 -11.32
CA ALA A 28 -19.24 14.55 -10.87
C ALA A 28 -19.24 14.21 -9.37
N SER A 29 -18.76 13.01 -9.03
CA SER A 29 -18.58 12.61 -7.62
C SER A 29 -17.34 13.25 -6.99
N ASN A 30 -16.33 13.57 -7.80
CA ASN A 30 -15.05 14.09 -7.33
C ASN A 30 -15.15 15.60 -7.05
N VAL A 31 -14.90 15.99 -5.80
CA VAL A 31 -15.00 17.38 -5.31
C VAL A 31 -13.96 18.31 -5.97
N PHE A 32 -12.89 17.77 -6.54
CA PHE A 32 -11.88 18.51 -7.30
C PHE A 32 -12.20 18.59 -8.81
N SER A 33 -13.39 18.16 -9.24
CA SER A 33 -13.87 18.36 -10.61
C SER A 33 -14.19 19.85 -10.86
N PRO A 34 -14.01 20.37 -12.09
CA PRO A 34 -14.45 21.72 -12.45
C PRO A 34 -15.96 21.94 -12.27
N THR A 35 -16.74 20.87 -12.42
CA THR A 35 -18.19 20.88 -12.17
C THR A 35 -18.45 20.64 -10.69
N PRO A 36 -19.20 21.53 -9.99
CA PRO A 36 -19.53 21.31 -8.59
C PRO A 36 -20.35 20.02 -8.44
N PHE A 37 -20.10 19.28 -7.38
CA PHE A 37 -20.94 18.15 -7.02
C PHE A 37 -22.25 18.67 -6.42
N ILE A 38 -23.37 18.08 -6.83
CA ILE A 38 -24.69 18.28 -6.22
C ILE A 38 -25.20 16.90 -5.83
N LEU A 39 -25.62 16.75 -4.58
CA LEU A 39 -26.17 15.50 -4.09
C LEU A 39 -27.56 15.27 -4.67
N THR A 40 -27.88 14.02 -4.97
CA THR A 40 -29.23 13.60 -5.35
C THR A 40 -30.15 13.74 -4.15
N ARG A 41 -31.33 14.30 -4.37
CA ARG A 41 -32.30 14.50 -3.28
C ARG A 41 -32.99 13.22 -2.88
N THR A 42 -33.21 13.08 -1.58
CA THR A 42 -34.11 12.05 -1.06
C THR A 42 -35.55 12.33 -1.49
N LYS A 43 -36.23 11.31 -2.02
CA LYS A 43 -37.65 11.42 -2.36
C LYS A 43 -38.47 11.70 -1.10
N TRP A 44 -39.40 12.64 -1.19
CA TRP A 44 -40.29 12.94 -0.09
C TRP A 44 -41.28 11.81 0.14
N VAL A 45 -41.50 11.49 1.41
CA VAL A 45 -42.56 10.56 1.82
C VAL A 45 -43.92 11.24 1.55
N PRO A 46 -44.83 10.61 0.79
CA PRO A 46 -46.16 11.15 0.55
C PRO A 46 -46.93 11.40 1.86
N ASP A 47 -47.67 12.50 1.93
CA ASP A 47 -48.45 12.85 3.13
C ASP A 47 -49.47 11.78 3.52
N SER A 48 -50.01 11.04 2.53
CA SER A 48 -50.92 9.92 2.72
C SER A 48 -50.30 8.75 3.49
N GLU A 49 -48.98 8.59 3.40
CA GLU A 49 -48.25 7.51 4.06
C GLU A 49 -47.82 7.89 5.49
N ALA A 50 -47.92 9.18 5.86
CA ALA A 50 -47.50 9.69 7.15
C ALA A 50 -48.69 10.05 8.05
N SER A 51 -49.08 9.14 8.95
CA SER A 51 -50.13 9.41 9.95
C SER A 51 -49.61 9.99 11.27
N PHE A 52 -48.33 9.80 11.57
CA PHE A 52 -47.66 10.25 12.79
C PHE A 52 -46.34 10.94 12.44
N CYS A 53 -45.91 11.88 13.28
CA CYS A 53 -44.57 12.46 13.16
C CYS A 53 -43.52 11.37 13.36
N VAL A 54 -42.63 11.16 12.39
CA VAL A 54 -41.62 10.09 12.46
C VAL A 54 -40.63 10.23 13.64
N MET A 55 -40.52 11.43 14.22
CA MET A 55 -39.57 11.72 15.29
C MET A 55 -40.18 11.62 16.69
N CYS A 56 -41.34 12.24 16.93
CA CYS A 56 -41.99 12.24 18.25
C CYS A 56 -43.16 11.25 18.36
N ASN A 57 -43.49 10.57 17.26
CA ASN A 57 -44.59 9.62 17.16
C ASN A 57 -45.98 10.18 17.53
N GLU A 58 -46.15 11.50 17.54
CA GLU A 58 -47.44 12.13 17.79
C GLU A 58 -48.29 12.16 16.51
N ARG A 59 -49.59 11.86 16.63
CA ARG A 59 -50.52 11.82 15.48
C ARG A 59 -50.71 13.21 14.87
N PHE A 60 -50.70 13.28 13.54
CA PHE A 60 -51.05 14.50 12.82
C PHE A 60 -52.55 14.78 12.92
N THR A 61 -52.91 16.05 13.06
CA THR A 61 -54.30 16.54 13.16
C THR A 61 -54.48 17.79 12.31
N GLN A 62 -55.68 18.38 12.26
CA GLN A 62 -55.89 19.66 11.56
C GLN A 62 -55.00 20.80 12.10
N VAL A 63 -54.62 20.73 13.38
CA VAL A 63 -53.79 21.73 14.06
C VAL A 63 -52.31 21.32 14.07
N ARG A 64 -52.00 20.03 14.25
CA ARG A 64 -50.64 19.48 14.09
C ARG A 64 -50.42 19.10 12.62
N ARG A 65 -50.00 20.06 11.81
CA ARG A 65 -49.76 19.90 10.37
C ARG A 65 -48.46 19.14 10.06
N ARG A 66 -48.40 18.59 8.85
CA ARG A 66 -47.26 17.86 8.28
C ARG A 66 -46.23 18.82 7.71
N HIS A 67 -44.95 18.49 7.88
CA HIS A 67 -43.83 19.23 7.32
C HIS A 67 -42.73 18.27 6.85
N HIS A 68 -42.29 18.43 5.61
CA HIS A 68 -41.17 17.65 5.08
C HIS A 68 -39.82 18.24 5.48
N CYS A 69 -38.89 17.39 5.89
CA CYS A 69 -37.49 17.76 5.96
C CYS A 69 -36.90 17.80 4.55
N ARG A 70 -36.24 18.91 4.19
CA ARG A 70 -35.64 19.07 2.84
C ARG A 70 -34.36 18.26 2.64
N ASP A 71 -33.76 17.74 3.72
CA ASP A 71 -32.59 16.85 3.67
C ASP A 71 -33.01 15.37 3.52
N CYS A 72 -33.74 14.81 4.49
CA CYS A 72 -34.11 13.39 4.50
C CYS A 72 -35.48 13.04 3.89
N GLY A 73 -36.29 14.01 3.46
CA GLY A 73 -37.61 13.79 2.84
C GLY A 73 -38.72 13.26 3.76
N LYS A 74 -38.43 12.99 5.05
CA LYS A 74 -39.41 12.49 6.02
C LYS A 74 -40.43 13.56 6.43
N VAL A 75 -41.58 13.12 6.94
CA VAL A 75 -42.68 13.98 7.42
C VAL A 75 -42.67 14.12 8.94
N LEU A 76 -42.69 15.36 9.41
CA LEU A 76 -42.58 15.75 10.82
C LEU A 76 -43.58 16.83 11.22
N CYS A 77 -43.75 17.04 12.53
CA CYS A 77 -44.48 18.19 13.06
C CYS A 77 -43.58 19.42 13.18
N ALA A 78 -44.17 20.60 13.41
CA ALA A 78 -43.44 21.87 13.51
C ALA A 78 -42.36 21.84 14.61
N LYS A 79 -42.60 21.19 15.76
CA LYS A 79 -41.63 21.08 16.86
C LYS A 79 -40.39 20.24 16.51
N CYS A 80 -40.55 19.26 15.63
CA CYS A 80 -39.48 18.33 15.23
C CYS A 80 -38.72 18.79 13.97
N CYS A 81 -39.20 19.85 13.34
CA CYS A 81 -38.71 20.34 12.07
C CYS A 81 -38.99 21.83 11.96
N PHE A 82 -38.33 22.65 12.78
CA PHE A 82 -38.50 24.10 12.79
C PHE A 82 -37.33 24.87 12.19
N GLU A 83 -36.12 24.32 12.29
CA GLU A 83 -34.90 24.97 11.82
C GLU A 83 -34.92 25.23 10.31
N LYS A 84 -34.34 26.37 9.92
CA LYS A 84 -34.16 26.76 8.51
C LYS A 84 -32.69 27.04 8.24
N ILE A 85 -32.12 26.30 7.29
CA ILE A 85 -30.73 26.43 6.87
C ILE A 85 -30.62 26.32 5.36
N ILE A 86 -29.57 26.89 4.78
CA ILE A 86 -29.21 26.62 3.40
C ILE A 86 -28.74 25.16 3.26
N LEU A 87 -29.05 24.51 2.15
CA LEU A 87 -28.60 23.15 1.86
C LEU A 87 -27.77 23.15 0.58
N PRO A 88 -26.56 23.73 0.62
CA PRO A 88 -25.77 23.93 -0.58
C PRO A 88 -25.39 22.61 -1.25
N GLN A 89 -25.31 21.51 -0.49
CA GLN A 89 -25.06 20.18 -1.04
C GLN A 89 -26.15 19.71 -2.02
N TYR A 90 -27.37 20.27 -1.97
CA TYR A 90 -28.44 20.02 -2.95
C TYR A 90 -28.66 21.19 -3.93
N GLY A 91 -27.76 22.18 -3.94
CA GLY A 91 -27.90 23.40 -4.73
C GLY A 91 -28.95 24.38 -4.21
N GLU A 92 -29.35 24.28 -2.93
CA GLU A 92 -30.27 25.24 -2.31
C GLU A 92 -29.49 26.42 -1.73
N GLU A 93 -29.73 27.59 -2.30
CA GLU A 93 -29.16 28.86 -1.82
C GLU A 93 -30.06 29.55 -0.78
N GLU A 94 -31.34 29.19 -0.73
CA GLU A 94 -32.31 29.77 0.20
C GLU A 94 -32.49 28.90 1.47
N PRO A 95 -32.70 29.50 2.66
CA PRO A 95 -32.93 28.72 3.88
C PRO A 95 -34.19 27.85 3.80
N THR A 96 -34.00 26.54 3.83
CA THR A 96 -35.07 25.54 3.81
C THR A 96 -35.18 24.77 5.12
N ARG A 97 -36.36 24.18 5.34
CA ARG A 97 -36.70 23.52 6.60
C ARG A 97 -36.01 22.15 6.74
N VAL A 98 -35.35 21.93 7.86
CA VAL A 98 -34.75 20.63 8.21
C VAL A 98 -35.28 20.09 9.53
N CYS A 99 -35.25 18.77 9.70
CA CYS A 99 -35.62 18.17 10.97
C CYS A 99 -34.49 18.28 12.00
N ASN A 100 -34.82 18.21 13.28
CA ASN A 100 -33.84 18.30 14.37
C ASN A 100 -32.75 17.22 14.27
N ALA A 101 -33.04 16.07 13.64
CA ALA A 101 -32.05 15.01 13.42
C ALA A 101 -31.08 15.30 12.26
N CYS A 102 -31.53 16.01 11.22
CA CYS A 102 -30.70 16.38 10.05
C CYS A 102 -29.92 17.67 10.27
N PHE A 103 -30.45 18.58 11.10
CA PHE A 103 -29.89 19.91 11.32
C PHE A 103 -28.40 19.90 11.69
N PRO A 104 -27.90 19.07 12.64
CA PRO A 104 -26.51 19.15 13.07
C PRO A 104 -25.51 18.98 11.91
N ILE A 105 -25.62 17.87 11.16
CA ILE A 105 -24.71 17.58 10.03
C ILE A 105 -24.97 18.53 8.87
N SER A 106 -26.23 18.81 8.53
CA SER A 106 -26.56 19.72 7.42
C SER A 106 -26.03 21.14 7.66
N ASN A 107 -26.09 21.63 8.91
CA ASN A 107 -25.54 22.93 9.26
C ASN A 107 -24.01 22.95 9.16
N MET A 108 -23.32 21.89 9.59
CA MET A 108 -21.87 21.76 9.40
C MET A 108 -21.48 21.76 7.92
N ILE A 109 -22.24 21.07 7.07
CA ILE A 109 -22.02 21.05 5.61
C ILE A 109 -22.24 22.46 5.01
N ALA A 110 -23.26 23.18 5.46
CA ALA A 110 -23.49 24.56 5.05
C ALA A 110 -22.31 25.47 5.44
N GLN A 111 -21.84 25.38 6.68
CA GLN A 111 -20.71 26.13 7.20
C GLN A 111 -19.40 25.79 6.48
N ALA A 112 -19.21 24.54 6.05
CA ALA A 112 -18.03 24.11 5.30
C ALA A 112 -17.85 24.85 3.96
N ARG A 113 -18.96 25.33 3.39
CA ARG A 113 -19.01 26.11 2.14
C ARG A 113 -19.13 27.63 2.35
N SER A 114 -19.04 28.10 3.59
CA SER A 114 -19.03 29.52 3.91
C SER A 114 -17.80 30.22 3.34
N MET A 115 -17.94 31.49 2.98
CA MET A 115 -16.80 32.35 2.59
C MET A 115 -15.97 32.79 3.80
N GLN A 116 -16.52 32.70 5.01
CA GLN A 116 -15.84 33.12 6.23
C GLN A 116 -14.98 31.98 6.80
N MET A 117 -13.81 32.34 7.34
CA MET A 117 -12.87 31.37 7.92
C MET A 117 -13.41 30.65 9.15
N ALA A 118 -13.97 31.39 10.12
CA ALA A 118 -14.40 30.81 11.39
C ALA A 118 -15.45 29.69 11.24
N PRO A 119 -16.53 29.85 10.43
CA PRO A 119 -17.47 28.77 10.17
C PRO A 119 -16.84 27.54 9.49
N ARG A 120 -15.89 27.74 8.57
CA ARG A 120 -15.21 26.61 7.90
C ARG A 120 -14.37 25.80 8.87
N LEU A 121 -13.65 26.46 9.77
CA LEU A 121 -12.84 25.78 10.79
C LEU A 121 -13.73 25.02 11.78
N GLU A 122 -14.80 25.65 12.24
CA GLU A 122 -15.77 25.02 13.14
C GLU A 122 -16.43 23.80 12.48
N ALA A 123 -16.84 23.93 11.22
CA ALA A 123 -17.36 22.82 10.43
C ALA A 123 -16.34 21.68 10.30
N ALA A 124 -15.08 21.98 10.00
CA ALA A 124 -14.03 20.98 9.85
C ALA A 124 -13.81 20.19 11.15
N LYS A 125 -13.70 20.89 12.29
CA LYS A 125 -13.53 20.27 13.61
C LYS A 125 -14.72 19.40 13.99
N ASN A 126 -15.92 19.95 13.87
CA ASN A 126 -17.15 19.24 14.26
C ASN A 126 -17.39 18.03 13.35
N LEU A 127 -17.20 18.16 12.03
CA LEU A 127 -17.30 17.03 11.10
C LEU A 127 -16.26 15.94 11.39
N ALA A 128 -15.03 16.33 11.74
CA ALA A 128 -13.99 15.37 12.12
C ALA A 128 -14.34 14.60 13.40
N GLU A 129 -14.85 15.31 14.41
CA GLU A 129 -15.29 14.72 15.69
C GLU A 129 -16.42 13.71 15.49
N VAL A 130 -17.52 14.11 14.82
CA VAL A 130 -18.67 13.21 14.58
C VAL A 130 -18.32 12.05 13.65
N SER A 131 -17.33 12.20 12.76
CA SER A 131 -16.84 11.09 11.93
C SER A 131 -16.12 10.01 12.75
N GLY A 132 -15.62 10.33 13.94
CA GLY A 132 -15.05 9.38 14.88
C GLY A 132 -16.10 8.65 15.74
N GLN A 133 -17.36 9.08 15.70
CA GLN A 133 -18.43 8.54 16.53
C GLN A 133 -19.27 7.51 15.74
N GLN A 134 -19.30 6.26 16.21
CA GLN A 134 -19.93 5.15 15.49
C GLN A 134 -21.45 5.33 15.27
N ASN A 135 -22.14 5.99 16.21
CA ASN A 135 -23.58 6.30 16.14
C ASN A 135 -23.93 7.41 15.14
N GLU A 136 -23.00 8.32 14.86
CA GLU A 136 -23.20 9.46 13.95
C GLU A 136 -22.65 9.20 12.55
N LEU A 137 -21.71 8.25 12.40
CA LEU A 137 -21.07 7.90 11.14
C LEU A 137 -22.06 7.67 9.99
N LYS A 138 -23.19 7.01 10.27
CA LYS A 138 -24.26 6.80 9.28
C LYS A 138 -24.77 8.13 8.73
N LYS A 139 -25.10 9.08 9.61
CA LYS A 139 -25.63 10.39 9.19
C LYS A 139 -24.57 11.20 8.43
N VAL A 140 -23.31 11.16 8.87
CA VAL A 140 -22.20 11.83 8.17
C VAL A 140 -22.12 11.36 6.71
N VAL A 141 -22.20 10.05 6.48
CA VAL A 141 -22.08 9.46 5.14
C VAL A 141 -23.34 9.68 4.28
N GLU A 142 -24.53 9.56 4.88
CA GLU A 142 -25.82 9.72 4.18
C GLU A 142 -26.14 11.18 3.83
N SER A 143 -25.70 12.15 4.64
CA SER A 143 -25.95 13.58 4.40
C SER A 143 -24.87 14.26 3.52
N GLY A 144 -23.81 13.54 3.12
CA GLY A 144 -22.73 14.08 2.29
C GLY A 144 -21.59 14.78 3.06
N GLY A 145 -21.41 14.43 4.33
CA GLY A 145 -20.32 14.94 5.17
C GLY A 145 -18.93 14.55 4.66
N VAL A 146 -18.78 13.39 4.01
CA VAL A 146 -17.50 12.96 3.40
C VAL A 146 -17.06 13.97 2.32
N GLN A 147 -17.98 14.36 1.45
CA GLN A 147 -17.75 15.36 0.40
C GLN A 147 -17.43 16.73 1.01
N ALA A 148 -18.11 17.12 2.09
CA ALA A 148 -17.83 18.38 2.77
C ALA A 148 -16.43 18.43 3.41
N ILE A 149 -16.00 17.34 4.07
CA ILE A 149 -14.64 17.20 4.61
C ILE A 149 -13.60 17.31 3.48
N ILE A 150 -13.82 16.62 2.35
CA ILE A 150 -12.91 16.68 1.20
C ILE A 150 -12.89 18.07 0.56
N HIS A 151 -14.04 18.75 0.48
CA HIS A 151 -14.12 20.13 -0.02
C HIS A 151 -13.29 21.09 0.82
N LEU A 152 -13.31 20.93 2.15
CA LEU A 152 -12.52 21.76 3.05
C LEU A 152 -11.00 21.62 2.81
N ALA A 153 -10.51 20.50 2.25
CA ALA A 153 -9.10 20.32 1.89
C ALA A 153 -8.58 21.27 0.80
N GLN A 154 -9.48 21.92 0.05
CA GLN A 154 -9.16 22.90 -0.99
C GLN A 154 -8.74 24.26 -0.43
N THR A 155 -8.92 24.50 0.87
CA THR A 155 -8.46 25.73 1.53
C THR A 155 -6.94 25.76 1.68
N ASN A 156 -6.37 26.96 1.86
CA ASN A 156 -4.96 27.14 2.23
C ASN A 156 -4.77 27.30 3.75
N ILE A 157 -5.84 27.19 4.54
CA ILE A 157 -5.81 27.39 5.99
C ILE A 157 -5.31 26.10 6.66
N THR A 158 -4.18 26.19 7.35
CA THR A 158 -3.54 25.05 8.04
C THR A 158 -4.48 24.38 9.04
N ASP A 159 -5.06 25.14 9.98
CA ASP A 159 -5.95 24.59 11.03
C ASP A 159 -7.15 23.82 10.46
N VAL A 160 -7.67 24.26 9.31
CA VAL A 160 -8.76 23.54 8.62
C VAL A 160 -8.23 22.23 8.03
N LYS A 161 -7.06 22.25 7.39
CA LYS A 161 -6.43 21.04 6.86
C LYS A 161 -6.07 20.04 7.96
N GLU A 162 -5.71 20.51 9.16
CA GLU A 162 -5.49 19.63 10.31
C GLU A 162 -6.77 18.90 10.71
N ALA A 163 -7.87 19.63 10.88
CA ALA A 163 -9.18 19.02 11.17
C ALA A 163 -9.66 18.10 10.02
N VAL A 164 -9.40 18.45 8.77
CA VAL A 164 -9.71 17.59 7.61
C VAL A 164 -8.90 16.29 7.65
N ALA A 165 -7.61 16.36 8.00
CA ALA A 165 -6.77 15.16 8.15
C ALA A 165 -7.34 14.22 9.23
N ASP A 166 -7.84 14.77 10.34
CA ASP A 166 -8.51 14.03 11.40
C ASP A 166 -9.78 13.35 10.90
N GLY A 167 -10.66 14.10 10.24
CA GLY A 167 -11.92 13.58 9.70
C GLY A 167 -11.70 12.48 8.66
N LEU A 168 -10.78 12.69 7.71
CA LEU A 168 -10.43 11.67 6.71
C LEU A 168 -9.82 10.42 7.34
N ASN A 169 -9.00 10.59 8.38
CA ASN A 169 -8.42 9.46 9.09
C ASN A 169 -9.48 8.64 9.83
N ASN A 170 -10.37 9.30 10.56
CA ASN A 170 -11.51 8.66 11.25
C ASN A 170 -12.36 7.85 10.27
N LEU A 171 -12.71 8.43 9.12
CA LEU A 171 -13.46 7.72 8.07
C LEU A 171 -12.68 6.53 7.49
N ALA A 172 -11.38 6.69 7.26
CA ALA A 172 -10.52 5.64 6.69
C ALA A 172 -10.21 4.49 7.66
N LEU A 173 -10.50 4.63 8.96
CA LEU A 173 -10.49 3.48 9.89
C LEU A 173 -11.57 2.45 9.55
N HIS A 174 -12.53 2.79 8.70
CA HIS A 174 -13.56 1.88 8.19
C HIS A 174 -13.27 1.50 6.72
N PRO A 175 -12.68 0.31 6.44
CA PRO A 175 -12.37 -0.13 5.07
C PRO A 175 -13.52 -0.06 4.05
N PRO A 176 -14.78 -0.32 4.42
CA PRO A 176 -15.91 -0.17 3.49
C PRO A 176 -16.09 1.25 2.92
N LEU A 177 -15.59 2.29 3.60
CA LEU A 177 -15.66 3.68 3.14
C LEU A 177 -14.53 4.09 2.18
N HIS A 178 -13.46 3.30 2.06
CA HIS A 178 -12.28 3.68 1.26
C HIS A 178 -12.62 4.01 -0.18
N THR A 179 -13.51 3.21 -0.81
CA THR A 179 -13.93 3.44 -2.20
C THR A 179 -14.66 4.77 -2.34
N MET A 180 -15.54 5.11 -1.40
CA MET A 180 -16.26 6.38 -1.41
C MET A 180 -15.31 7.57 -1.21
N ILE A 181 -14.40 7.48 -0.23
CA ILE A 181 -13.39 8.52 0.03
C ILE A 181 -12.60 8.82 -1.26
N VAL A 182 -12.13 7.78 -1.94
CA VAL A 182 -11.39 7.91 -3.21
C VAL A 182 -12.26 8.50 -4.31
N GLN A 183 -13.48 7.98 -4.53
CA GLN A 183 -14.41 8.49 -5.55
C GLN A 183 -14.77 9.97 -5.37
N CYS A 184 -14.78 10.45 -4.13
CA CYS A 184 -15.05 11.85 -3.80
C CYS A 184 -13.83 12.76 -4.02
N GLY A 185 -12.66 12.23 -4.39
CA GLY A 185 -11.41 12.98 -4.55
C GLY A 185 -10.55 13.04 -3.28
N GLY A 186 -10.72 12.07 -2.38
CA GLY A 186 -9.99 12.01 -1.11
C GLY A 186 -8.47 11.91 -1.27
N ILE A 187 -7.96 11.27 -2.34
CA ILE A 187 -6.50 11.20 -2.55
C ILE A 187 -5.94 12.58 -2.87
N LYS A 188 -6.57 13.34 -3.78
CA LYS A 188 -6.21 14.75 -4.03
C LYS A 188 -6.26 15.62 -2.77
N ALA A 189 -7.28 15.43 -1.93
CA ALA A 189 -7.36 16.12 -0.63
C ALA A 189 -6.17 15.77 0.28
N ILE A 190 -5.85 14.49 0.41
CA ILE A 190 -4.68 14.02 1.17
C ILE A 190 -3.39 14.63 0.59
N CYS A 191 -3.20 14.61 -0.73
CA CYS A 191 -2.03 15.21 -1.38
C CYS A 191 -1.93 16.71 -1.11
N SER A 192 -3.05 17.45 -1.15
CA SER A 192 -3.09 18.88 -0.79
C SER A 192 -2.60 19.12 0.64
N ILE A 193 -2.95 18.25 1.59
CA ILE A 193 -2.50 18.33 2.99
C ILE A 193 -0.99 18.03 3.08
N LEU A 194 -0.55 16.91 2.49
CA LEU A 194 0.85 16.49 2.50
C LEU A 194 1.79 17.52 1.86
N SER A 195 1.33 18.24 0.85
CA SER A 195 2.13 19.28 0.18
C SER A 195 2.15 20.63 0.89
N SER A 196 1.21 20.90 1.80
CA SER A 196 1.10 22.22 2.47
C SER A 196 1.78 22.34 3.81
N SER A 197 2.09 21.22 4.46
CA SER A 197 2.69 21.26 5.80
C SER A 197 4.18 21.58 5.70
N THR A 198 4.57 22.75 6.19
CA THR A 198 5.97 23.17 6.33
C THR A 198 6.63 22.61 7.58
N ASP A 199 5.84 22.24 8.58
CA ASP A 199 6.33 21.60 9.81
C ASP A 199 6.28 20.09 9.68
N SER A 200 7.46 19.47 9.75
CA SER A 200 7.65 18.02 9.69
C SER A 200 7.02 17.27 10.87
N HIS A 201 6.57 17.94 11.94
CA HIS A 201 5.99 17.33 13.13
C HIS A 201 4.46 17.48 13.24
N SER A 202 3.80 18.03 12.22
CA SER A 202 2.34 18.23 12.29
C SER A 202 1.62 16.88 12.38
N GLN A 203 0.75 16.73 13.38
CA GLN A 203 -0.15 15.59 13.52
C GLN A 203 -1.03 15.37 12.28
N ALA A 204 -1.31 16.44 11.54
CA ALA A 204 -2.04 16.38 10.29
C ALA A 204 -1.29 15.57 9.21
N LEU A 205 0.03 15.71 9.11
CA LEU A 205 0.85 14.92 8.19
C LEU A 205 0.77 13.44 8.51
N ILE A 206 0.93 13.08 9.79
CA ILE A 206 0.89 11.69 10.24
C ILE A 206 -0.48 11.07 9.95
N LYS A 207 -1.57 11.80 10.21
CA LYS A 207 -2.94 11.35 9.93
C LYS A 207 -3.22 11.25 8.43
N ALA A 208 -2.77 12.22 7.63
CA ALA A 208 -2.89 12.18 6.17
C ALA A 208 -2.13 11.00 5.56
N LEU A 209 -0.87 10.78 5.97
CA LEU A 209 -0.08 9.61 5.54
C LEU A 209 -0.70 8.30 5.99
N SER A 210 -1.21 8.22 7.23
CA SER A 210 -1.89 7.04 7.76
C SER A 210 -3.17 6.73 6.98
N THR A 211 -3.93 7.75 6.61
CA THR A 211 -5.12 7.63 5.75
C THR A 211 -4.74 7.06 4.38
N LEU A 212 -3.71 7.61 3.74
CA LEU A 212 -3.23 7.13 2.45
C LEU A 212 -2.74 5.67 2.52
N LYS A 213 -2.02 5.33 3.60
CA LYS A 213 -1.55 3.98 3.89
C LYS A 213 -2.71 2.99 4.03
N LEU A 214 -3.79 3.36 4.72
CA LEU A 214 -4.97 2.51 4.89
C LEU A 214 -5.67 2.26 3.55
N ILE A 215 -5.88 3.30 2.75
CA ILE A 215 -6.48 3.21 1.40
C ILE A 215 -5.62 2.33 0.48
N SER A 216 -4.30 2.48 0.56
CA SER A 216 -3.34 1.75 -0.30
C SER A 216 -3.27 0.24 -0.01
N LYS A 217 -3.89 -0.26 1.07
CA LYS A 217 -3.98 -1.72 1.30
C LYS A 217 -4.85 -2.45 0.27
N SER A 218 -5.76 -1.74 -0.40
CA SER A 218 -6.58 -2.30 -1.46
C SER A 218 -5.84 -2.29 -2.80
N ASP A 219 -5.75 -3.44 -3.46
CA ASP A 219 -5.09 -3.57 -4.78
C ASP A 219 -5.73 -2.69 -5.86
N LYS A 220 -7.05 -2.48 -5.78
CA LYS A 220 -7.77 -1.59 -6.71
C LYS A 220 -7.42 -0.12 -6.44
N LEU A 221 -7.41 0.28 -5.17
CA LEU A 221 -7.25 1.70 -4.81
C LEU A 221 -5.79 2.16 -4.84
N LYS A 222 -4.80 1.27 -4.58
CA LYS A 222 -3.38 1.64 -4.63
C LYS A 222 -2.94 2.14 -6.00
N ILE A 223 -3.55 1.67 -7.09
CA ILE A 223 -3.27 2.17 -8.44
C ILE A 223 -3.73 3.62 -8.59
N LEU A 224 -4.90 3.96 -8.04
CA LEU A 224 -5.46 5.32 -8.08
C LEU A 224 -4.61 6.30 -7.26
N VAL A 225 -3.94 5.84 -6.19
CA VAL A 225 -3.04 6.66 -5.39
C VAL A 225 -1.91 7.27 -6.23
N VAL A 226 -1.32 6.50 -7.14
CA VAL A 226 -0.31 7.02 -8.07
C VAL A 226 -0.94 7.87 -9.16
N ALA A 227 -2.05 7.42 -9.73
CA ALA A 227 -2.76 8.14 -10.80
C ALA A 227 -3.23 9.55 -10.37
N GLU A 228 -3.56 9.73 -9.08
CA GLU A 228 -3.94 11.03 -8.51
C GLU A 228 -2.76 11.87 -7.97
N GLY A 229 -1.52 11.45 -8.23
CA GLY A 229 -0.33 12.28 -8.02
C GLY A 229 0.34 12.17 -6.64
N ALA A 230 0.06 11.11 -5.87
CA ALA A 230 0.60 10.99 -4.51
C ALA A 230 2.12 10.73 -4.42
N LEU A 231 2.77 10.32 -5.53
CA LEU A 231 4.21 10.04 -5.52
C LEU A 231 5.04 11.27 -5.16
N THR A 232 4.69 12.45 -5.68
CA THR A 232 5.43 13.70 -5.44
C THR A 232 5.49 14.08 -3.95
N PRO A 233 4.35 14.22 -3.22
CA PRO A 233 4.39 14.52 -1.80
C PRO A 233 5.03 13.40 -0.97
N LEU A 234 4.80 12.13 -1.30
CA LEU A 234 5.45 11.01 -0.58
C LEU A 234 6.98 11.10 -0.68
N MET A 235 7.50 11.32 -1.88
CA MET A 235 8.94 11.43 -2.10
C MET A 235 9.55 12.67 -1.45
N ALA A 236 8.83 13.78 -1.40
CA ALA A 236 9.26 14.96 -0.66
C ALA A 236 9.37 14.66 0.85
N LEU A 237 8.35 14.00 1.42
CA LEU A 237 8.31 13.65 2.85
C LEU A 237 9.29 12.55 3.25
N CYS A 238 9.76 11.73 2.30
CA CYS A 238 10.87 10.81 2.53
C CYS A 238 12.19 11.54 2.88
N MET A 239 12.28 12.84 2.63
CA MET A 239 13.44 13.68 2.96
C MET A 239 13.18 14.60 4.16
N SER A 240 12.15 14.32 4.95
CA SER A 240 11.84 15.05 6.18
C SER A 240 12.96 14.92 7.21
N SER A 241 13.13 15.95 8.04
CA SER A 241 13.98 15.89 9.24
C SER A 241 13.37 15.00 10.33
N ASP A 242 12.07 14.76 10.31
CA ASP A 242 11.37 13.86 11.23
C ASP A 242 11.46 12.41 10.74
N SER A 243 12.04 11.54 11.57
CA SER A 243 12.21 10.12 11.25
C SER A 243 10.87 9.37 11.18
N THR A 244 9.90 9.71 12.00
CA THR A 244 8.55 9.12 11.99
C THR A 244 7.84 9.42 10.68
N VAL A 245 7.87 10.67 10.22
CA VAL A 245 7.29 11.06 8.92
C VAL A 245 8.03 10.39 7.77
N THR A 246 9.36 10.33 7.82
CA THR A 246 10.17 9.65 6.82
C THR A 246 9.81 8.16 6.72
N ILE A 247 9.76 7.46 7.86
CA ILE A 247 9.43 6.02 7.93
C ILE A 247 8.00 5.79 7.45
N LEU A 248 7.04 6.62 7.86
CA LEU A 248 5.64 6.46 7.48
C LEU A 248 5.42 6.75 5.99
N SER A 249 6.06 7.78 5.44
CA SER A 249 6.04 8.08 4.01
C SER A 249 6.64 6.94 3.20
N LEU A 250 7.83 6.47 3.58
CA LEU A 250 8.53 5.38 2.89
C LEU A 250 7.78 4.04 3.00
N THR A 251 7.12 3.79 4.14
CA THR A 251 6.25 2.63 4.33
C THR A 251 5.03 2.70 3.41
N THR A 252 4.42 3.88 3.30
CA THR A 252 3.26 4.11 2.44
C THR A 252 3.65 3.95 0.97
N LEU A 253 4.79 4.51 0.57
CA LEU A 253 5.37 4.32 -0.76
C LEU A 253 5.60 2.83 -1.06
N GLY A 254 6.15 2.07 -0.11
CA GLY A 254 6.33 0.62 -0.26
C GLY A 254 5.03 -0.13 -0.56
N ILE A 255 3.95 0.17 0.18
CA ILE A 255 2.63 -0.47 -0.05
C ILE A 255 2.07 -0.09 -1.43
N VAL A 256 2.22 1.18 -1.83
CA VAL A 256 1.79 1.65 -3.15
C VAL A 256 2.56 0.93 -4.27
N LEU A 257 3.86 0.69 -4.08
CA LEU A 257 4.75 0.03 -5.04
C LEU A 257 4.68 -1.51 -5.02
N GLU A 258 3.80 -2.12 -4.23
CA GLU A 258 3.48 -3.54 -4.38
C GLU A 258 2.79 -3.84 -5.73
N SER A 259 2.16 -2.82 -6.34
CA SER A 259 1.56 -2.94 -7.67
C SER A 259 2.60 -2.76 -8.79
N PRO A 260 2.73 -3.72 -9.73
CA PRO A 260 3.64 -3.58 -10.88
C PRO A 260 3.35 -2.34 -11.74
N VAL A 261 2.08 -1.94 -11.86
CA VAL A 261 1.66 -0.74 -12.60
C VAL A 261 2.25 0.53 -11.96
N ASN A 262 2.28 0.57 -10.63
CA ASN A 262 2.83 1.69 -9.88
C ASN A 262 4.35 1.72 -9.93
N VAL A 263 5.01 0.55 -9.94
CA VAL A 263 6.48 0.45 -10.12
C VAL A 263 6.92 1.00 -11.48
N ALA A 264 6.18 0.66 -12.55
CA ALA A 264 6.43 1.22 -13.87
C ALA A 264 6.29 2.75 -13.88
N SER A 265 5.15 3.25 -13.39
CA SER A 265 4.88 4.70 -13.30
C SER A 265 5.94 5.45 -12.48
N PHE A 266 6.35 4.89 -11.33
CA PHE A 266 7.40 5.48 -10.50
C PHE A 266 8.73 5.60 -11.25
N THR A 267 9.14 4.54 -11.93
CA THR A 267 10.44 4.49 -12.60
C THR A 267 10.51 5.41 -13.82
N GLU A 268 9.39 5.54 -14.54
CA GLU A 268 9.27 6.42 -15.71
C GLU A 268 9.19 7.90 -15.31
N ASN A 269 8.37 8.23 -14.33
CA ASN A 269 8.01 9.61 -14.03
C ASN A 269 8.88 10.26 -12.93
N PHE A 270 9.52 9.47 -12.06
CA PHE A 270 10.23 10.00 -10.89
C PHE A 270 11.75 9.78 -10.98
N LYS A 271 12.41 10.55 -11.85
CA LYS A 271 13.80 10.31 -12.27
C LYS A 271 14.81 10.20 -11.11
N ASN A 272 14.67 11.05 -10.09
CA ASN A 272 15.57 11.08 -8.92
C ASN A 272 15.07 10.21 -7.75
N GLY A 273 14.00 9.42 -7.96
CA GLY A 273 13.40 8.61 -6.91
C GLY A 273 14.33 7.54 -6.36
N LEU A 274 15.01 6.84 -7.26
CA LEU A 274 15.99 5.80 -6.90
C LEU A 274 17.14 6.39 -6.07
N GLN A 275 17.74 7.49 -6.52
CA GLN A 275 18.81 8.19 -5.79
C GLN A 275 18.38 8.61 -4.39
N THR A 276 17.15 9.11 -4.27
CA THR A 276 16.58 9.54 -2.99
C THR A 276 16.46 8.35 -2.03
N ILE A 277 15.87 7.24 -2.47
CA ILE A 277 15.69 6.05 -1.62
C ILE A 277 17.04 5.40 -1.28
N LEU A 278 17.97 5.33 -2.24
CA LEU A 278 19.33 4.83 -2.01
C LEU A 278 20.06 5.68 -0.95
N ARG A 279 19.92 7.01 -0.96
CA ARG A 279 20.49 7.87 0.07
C ARG A 279 19.94 7.57 1.46
N LEU A 280 18.66 7.21 1.59
CA LEU A 280 18.07 6.86 2.89
C LEU A 280 18.69 5.60 3.50
N THR A 281 19.17 4.65 2.69
CA THR A 281 19.90 3.47 3.19
C THR A 281 21.22 3.82 3.88
N LYS A 282 21.76 5.03 3.68
CA LYS A 282 23.00 5.49 4.31
C LYS A 282 22.82 6.13 5.68
N LEU A 283 21.58 6.47 6.06
CA LEU A 283 21.29 7.08 7.36
C LEU A 283 21.58 6.10 8.50
N ASN A 284 21.75 6.59 9.73
CA ASN A 284 22.06 5.73 10.88
C ASN A 284 20.82 5.01 11.44
N ASP A 285 19.62 5.50 11.12
CA ASP A 285 18.37 4.91 11.57
C ASP A 285 18.10 3.58 10.84
N GLU A 286 18.27 2.47 11.56
CA GLU A 286 18.08 1.12 11.01
C GLU A 286 16.65 0.84 10.56
N LYS A 287 15.64 1.57 11.09
CA LYS A 287 14.26 1.43 10.64
C LYS A 287 14.05 2.12 9.29
N ILE A 288 14.67 3.28 9.08
CA ILE A 288 14.69 3.91 7.75
C ILE A 288 15.42 3.02 6.75
N GLN A 289 16.59 2.47 7.11
CA GLN A 289 17.33 1.54 6.26
C GLN A 289 16.50 0.32 5.86
N GLU A 290 15.85 -0.32 6.84
CA GLU A 290 14.98 -1.48 6.62
C GLU A 290 13.91 -1.18 5.55
N VAL A 291 13.15 -0.09 5.76
CA VAL A 291 12.03 0.24 4.89
C VAL A 291 12.53 0.71 3.51
N ALA A 292 13.65 1.43 3.44
CA ALA A 292 14.28 1.84 2.18
C ALA A 292 14.71 0.63 1.34
N LEU A 293 15.40 -0.34 1.96
CA LEU A 293 15.81 -1.58 1.28
C LEU A 293 14.60 -2.39 0.81
N ARG A 294 13.52 -2.43 1.59
CA ARG A 294 12.27 -3.09 1.17
C ARG A 294 11.67 -2.44 -0.07
N VAL A 295 11.63 -1.10 -0.12
CA VAL A 295 11.15 -0.36 -1.30
C VAL A 295 12.03 -0.64 -2.52
N LEU A 296 13.36 -0.60 -2.36
CA LEU A 296 14.29 -0.94 -3.44
C LEU A 296 14.11 -2.38 -3.92
N ALA A 297 13.87 -3.33 -3.02
CA ALA A 297 13.62 -4.73 -3.37
C ALA A 297 12.36 -4.89 -4.24
N LEU A 298 11.29 -4.13 -3.96
CA LEU A 298 10.09 -4.09 -4.80
C LEU A 298 10.40 -3.52 -6.20
N LEU A 299 11.14 -2.41 -6.26
CA LEU A 299 11.55 -1.81 -7.54
C LEU A 299 12.44 -2.76 -8.36
N ALA A 300 13.26 -3.58 -7.71
CA ALA A 300 14.08 -4.59 -8.37
C ALA A 300 13.28 -5.78 -8.93
N CYS A 301 11.99 -5.92 -8.61
CA CYS A 301 11.10 -6.92 -9.23
C CYS A 301 10.67 -6.53 -10.66
N GLY A 302 11.07 -5.34 -11.13
CA GLY A 302 10.73 -4.79 -12.44
C GLY A 302 11.35 -5.48 -13.66
N THR A 303 11.45 -4.77 -14.77
CA THR A 303 12.10 -5.25 -16.01
C THR A 303 13.63 -5.28 -15.86
N PRO A 304 14.38 -5.98 -16.75
CA PRO A 304 15.84 -5.94 -16.76
C PRO A 304 16.39 -4.50 -16.81
N GLU A 305 15.77 -3.63 -17.62
CA GLU A 305 16.15 -2.22 -17.73
C GLU A 305 16.01 -1.46 -16.40
N GLN A 306 14.89 -1.69 -15.69
CA GLN A 306 14.66 -1.07 -14.38
C GLN A 306 15.70 -1.54 -13.34
N ARG A 307 16.10 -2.81 -13.37
CA ARG A 307 17.17 -3.33 -12.52
C ARG A 307 18.53 -2.76 -12.88
N ARG A 308 18.87 -2.66 -14.17
CA ARG A 308 20.12 -2.04 -14.65
C ARG A 308 20.25 -0.63 -14.11
N ARG A 309 19.20 0.19 -14.29
CA ARG A 309 19.16 1.56 -13.78
C ARG A 309 19.35 1.62 -12.26
N LEU A 310 18.72 0.73 -11.49
CA LEU A 310 18.93 0.67 -10.04
C LEU A 310 20.39 0.39 -9.68
N VAL A 311 21.04 -0.57 -10.36
CA VAL A 311 22.45 -0.90 -10.15
C VAL A 311 23.37 0.27 -10.53
N GLU A 312 23.08 0.97 -11.63
CA GLU A 312 23.82 2.16 -12.06
C GLU A 312 23.74 3.28 -11.01
N GLU A 313 22.54 3.55 -10.49
CA GLU A 313 22.31 4.56 -9.46
C GLU A 313 22.95 4.18 -8.12
N ASP A 314 22.95 2.89 -7.74
CA ASP A 314 23.64 2.42 -6.54
C ASP A 314 25.16 2.60 -6.67
N ASN A 315 25.72 2.27 -7.84
CA ASN A 315 27.14 2.45 -8.13
C ASN A 315 27.54 3.93 -8.11
N TYR A 316 26.76 4.80 -8.76
CA TYR A 316 26.98 6.24 -8.72
C TYR A 316 26.85 6.80 -7.30
N GLY A 317 25.90 6.26 -6.53
CA GLY A 317 25.72 6.53 -5.11
C GLY A 317 26.83 5.99 -4.20
N GLY A 318 27.83 5.29 -4.73
CA GLY A 318 28.92 4.73 -3.93
C GLY A 318 28.55 3.43 -3.21
N LYS A 319 27.83 2.52 -3.89
CA LYS A 319 27.49 1.17 -3.43
C LYS A 319 26.75 1.17 -2.10
N CYS A 320 25.66 1.93 -2.05
CA CYS A 320 24.85 2.16 -0.85
C CYS A 320 24.40 0.82 -0.25
N ILE A 321 23.87 -0.08 -1.08
CA ILE A 321 23.34 -1.38 -0.65
C ILE A 321 24.42 -2.19 0.08
N GLN A 322 25.60 -2.33 -0.53
CA GLN A 322 26.71 -3.09 0.04
C GLN A 322 27.20 -2.46 1.35
N ASN A 323 27.35 -1.14 1.36
CA ASN A 323 27.87 -0.39 2.50
C ASN A 323 26.92 -0.45 3.71
N THR A 324 25.61 -0.39 3.50
CA THR A 324 24.61 -0.52 4.57
C THR A 324 24.72 -1.88 5.26
N LEU A 325 24.85 -2.96 4.49
CA LEU A 325 24.96 -4.32 5.04
C LEU A 325 26.32 -4.58 5.72
N LYS A 326 27.41 -3.97 5.23
CA LYS A 326 28.74 -4.08 5.84
C LYS A 326 28.87 -3.37 7.20
N ARG A 327 28.00 -2.39 7.51
CA ARG A 327 27.98 -1.67 8.80
C ARG A 327 27.52 -2.51 9.99
N ARG A 328 27.18 -3.77 9.76
CA ARG A 328 26.70 -4.71 10.77
C ARG A 328 25.47 -4.20 11.56
N PRO A 329 24.36 -3.84 10.88
CA PRO A 329 23.14 -3.40 11.56
C PRO A 329 22.64 -4.46 12.55
N LYS A 330 22.00 -4.01 13.64
CA LYS A 330 21.39 -4.89 14.65
C LYS A 330 20.04 -5.43 14.18
N ASN A 331 19.30 -4.63 13.43
CA ASN A 331 18.01 -4.99 12.86
C ASN A 331 18.16 -6.01 11.73
N LEU A 332 17.73 -7.25 12.00
CA LEU A 332 17.84 -8.37 11.07
C LEU A 332 17.02 -8.19 9.79
N GLU A 333 15.99 -7.34 9.83
CA GLU A 333 15.18 -7.00 8.65
C GLU A 333 15.98 -6.18 7.63
N VAL A 334 17.04 -5.48 8.04
CA VAL A 334 17.96 -4.78 7.12
C VAL A 334 18.70 -5.80 6.24
N TYR A 335 19.21 -6.90 6.83
CA TYR A 335 19.83 -7.97 6.05
C TYR A 335 18.82 -8.73 5.20
N THR A 336 17.63 -9.01 5.74
CA THR A 336 16.58 -9.75 5.02
C THR A 336 16.17 -8.99 3.74
N ASN A 337 15.89 -7.69 3.87
CA ASN A 337 15.51 -6.85 2.73
C ASN A 337 16.68 -6.59 1.77
N GLY A 338 17.90 -6.39 2.30
CA GLY A 338 19.10 -6.23 1.48
C GLY A 338 19.46 -7.47 0.66
N ALA A 339 19.39 -8.66 1.27
CA ALA A 339 19.57 -9.93 0.57
C ALA A 339 18.45 -10.17 -0.46
N CYS A 340 17.20 -9.78 -0.15
CA CYS A 340 16.08 -9.87 -1.09
C CYS A 340 16.34 -9.00 -2.33
N LEU A 341 16.75 -7.75 -2.12
CA LEU A 341 17.15 -6.81 -3.17
C LEU A 341 18.26 -7.39 -4.05
N ILE A 342 19.38 -7.82 -3.46
CA ILE A 342 20.50 -8.41 -4.21
C ILE A 342 20.02 -9.63 -5.02
N ALA A 343 19.20 -10.50 -4.45
CA ALA A 343 18.68 -11.66 -5.14
C ALA A 343 17.80 -11.30 -6.35
N ASN A 344 17.03 -10.21 -6.26
CA ASN A 344 16.22 -9.70 -7.37
C ASN A 344 17.10 -9.13 -8.49
N LEU A 345 18.14 -8.37 -8.13
CA LEU A 345 19.11 -7.80 -9.08
C LEU A 345 19.90 -8.89 -9.80
N ALA A 346 20.31 -9.94 -9.07
CA ALA A 346 21.08 -11.07 -9.59
C ALA A 346 20.36 -11.91 -10.66
N VAL A 347 19.06 -11.67 -10.92
CA VAL A 347 18.32 -12.34 -11.99
C VAL A 347 18.79 -11.89 -13.38
N SER A 348 19.29 -10.65 -13.52
CA SER A 348 19.62 -10.07 -14.83
C SER A 348 21.08 -10.26 -15.20
N ALA A 349 21.30 -10.76 -16.41
CA ALA A 349 22.63 -11.12 -16.90
C ALA A 349 23.53 -9.91 -17.16
N ASP A 350 22.94 -8.80 -17.59
CA ASP A 350 23.61 -7.56 -17.98
C ASP A 350 24.20 -6.76 -16.80
N VAL A 351 23.83 -7.09 -15.56
CA VAL A 351 24.33 -6.41 -14.35
C VAL A 351 25.31 -7.24 -13.53
N GLN A 352 25.61 -8.48 -13.94
CA GLN A 352 26.40 -9.42 -13.12
C GLN A 352 27.80 -8.89 -12.79
N SER A 353 28.50 -8.32 -13.77
CA SER A 353 29.83 -7.72 -13.58
C SER A 353 29.83 -6.59 -12.55
N SER A 354 28.73 -5.84 -12.47
CA SER A 354 28.57 -4.74 -11.52
C SER A 354 28.16 -5.21 -10.11
N LEU A 355 27.76 -6.48 -9.97
CA LEU A 355 27.31 -7.08 -8.70
C LEU A 355 28.35 -8.03 -8.07
N MET A 356 29.57 -8.11 -8.61
CA MET A 356 30.64 -8.98 -8.09
C MET A 356 30.86 -8.80 -6.59
N ASP A 357 30.90 -7.55 -6.14
CA ASP A 357 31.02 -7.14 -4.73
C ASP A 357 29.88 -7.61 -3.82
N CYS A 358 28.72 -7.91 -4.39
CA CYS A 358 27.56 -8.44 -3.67
C CYS A 358 27.65 -9.96 -3.50
N ILE A 359 28.40 -10.68 -4.34
CA ILE A 359 28.60 -12.14 -4.21
C ILE A 359 29.30 -12.44 -2.89
N ASP A 360 30.44 -11.80 -2.63
CA ASP A 360 31.18 -11.97 -1.37
C ASP A 360 30.34 -11.60 -0.17
N LEU A 361 29.56 -10.52 -0.27
CA LEU A 361 28.66 -10.08 0.80
C LEU A 361 27.61 -11.14 1.12
N VAL A 362 26.92 -11.67 0.09
CA VAL A 362 25.91 -12.72 0.26
C VAL A 362 26.53 -14.01 0.82
N CYS A 363 27.72 -14.40 0.36
CA CYS A 363 28.46 -15.55 0.91
C CYS A 363 28.87 -15.35 2.37
N ASN A 364 29.23 -14.13 2.75
CA ASN A 364 29.49 -13.80 4.16
C ASN A 364 28.21 -13.89 5.00
N LEU A 365 27.08 -13.37 4.51
CA LEU A 365 25.77 -13.48 5.19
C LEU A 365 25.30 -14.93 5.33
N MET A 366 25.60 -15.79 4.36
CA MET A 366 25.34 -17.24 4.45
C MET A 366 26.01 -17.85 5.68
N THR A 367 27.24 -17.42 6.00
CA THR A 367 28.01 -17.95 7.12
C THR A 367 27.67 -17.24 8.43
N SER A 368 27.61 -15.91 8.44
CA SER A 368 27.40 -15.12 9.66
C SER A 368 25.98 -15.19 10.22
N HIS A 369 24.99 -15.53 9.38
CA HIS A 369 23.58 -15.65 9.78
C HIS A 369 22.99 -17.00 9.35
N ALA A 370 23.78 -18.08 9.45
CA ALA A 370 23.38 -19.42 9.00
C ALA A 370 22.07 -19.92 9.65
N GLU A 371 21.81 -19.53 10.90
CA GLU A 371 20.62 -19.95 11.65
C GLU A 371 19.38 -19.08 11.38
N ASN A 372 19.53 -17.91 10.75
CA ASN A 372 18.40 -17.03 10.47
C ASN A 372 17.73 -17.40 9.14
N LEU A 373 16.59 -18.08 9.23
CA LEU A 373 15.91 -18.61 8.06
C LEU A 373 15.38 -17.53 7.10
N ASN A 374 14.94 -16.38 7.61
CA ASN A 374 14.43 -15.28 6.78
C ASN A 374 15.54 -14.72 5.88
N ILE A 375 16.75 -14.54 6.43
CA ILE A 375 17.93 -14.14 5.67
C ILE A 375 18.32 -15.25 4.67
N GLN A 376 18.36 -16.52 5.11
CA GLN A 376 18.79 -17.63 4.25
C GLN A 376 17.87 -17.91 3.07
N ILE A 377 16.56 -17.60 3.16
CA ILE A 377 15.63 -17.69 2.02
C ILE A 377 16.12 -16.80 0.86
N HIS A 378 16.55 -15.57 1.16
CA HIS A 378 17.00 -14.64 0.14
C HIS A 378 18.47 -14.85 -0.25
N VAL A 379 19.34 -15.18 0.70
CA VAL A 379 20.74 -15.49 0.45
C VAL A 379 20.86 -16.71 -0.48
N SER A 380 20.14 -17.80 -0.22
CA SER A 380 20.15 -18.97 -1.11
C SER A 380 19.61 -18.63 -2.51
N ARG A 381 18.57 -17.80 -2.60
CA ARG A 381 18.06 -17.31 -3.89
C ARG A 381 19.11 -16.49 -4.65
N ALA A 382 19.82 -15.59 -3.97
CA ALA A 382 20.90 -14.80 -4.55
C ALA A 382 22.05 -15.69 -5.04
N VAL A 383 22.56 -16.59 -4.19
CA VAL A 383 23.63 -17.53 -4.55
C VAL A 383 23.27 -18.31 -5.80
N ALA A 384 22.07 -18.91 -5.84
CA ALA A 384 21.63 -19.70 -6.98
C ALA A 384 21.39 -18.87 -8.26
N ASN A 385 21.02 -17.59 -8.13
CA ASN A 385 20.94 -16.68 -9.27
C ASN A 385 22.33 -16.31 -9.78
N PHE A 386 23.29 -16.01 -8.90
CA PHE A 386 24.67 -15.76 -9.29
C PHE A 386 25.32 -17.00 -9.91
N SER A 387 25.08 -18.21 -9.39
CA SER A 387 25.63 -19.47 -9.90
C SER A 387 25.23 -19.76 -11.34
N LYS A 388 24.07 -19.25 -11.80
CA LYS A 388 23.62 -19.39 -13.19
C LYS A 388 24.64 -18.85 -14.20
N HIS A 389 25.44 -17.88 -13.80
CA HIS A 389 26.39 -17.17 -14.64
C HIS A 389 27.79 -17.79 -14.51
N LYS A 390 28.34 -18.25 -15.65
CA LYS A 390 29.61 -19.02 -15.70
C LYS A 390 30.79 -18.24 -15.12
N GLU A 391 30.84 -16.93 -15.34
CA GLU A 391 31.84 -16.02 -14.82
C GLU A 391 31.90 -16.01 -13.28
N ASN A 392 30.74 -16.13 -12.62
CA ASN A 392 30.62 -16.15 -11.16
C ASN A 392 30.96 -17.52 -10.57
N GLY A 393 30.84 -18.59 -11.36
CA GLY A 393 31.09 -19.96 -10.90
C GLY A 393 32.50 -20.15 -10.33
N ARG A 394 33.50 -19.46 -10.87
CA ARG A 394 34.89 -19.49 -10.37
C ARG A 394 35.04 -18.91 -8.96
N PHE A 395 34.19 -17.96 -8.59
CA PHE A 395 34.18 -17.35 -7.26
C PHE A 395 33.34 -18.19 -6.30
N LEU A 396 32.15 -18.61 -6.72
CA LEU A 396 31.23 -19.37 -5.87
C LEU A 396 31.74 -20.77 -5.51
N ILE A 397 32.65 -21.35 -6.30
CA ILE A 397 33.22 -22.66 -5.99
C ILE A 397 34.01 -22.66 -4.67
N SER A 398 34.61 -21.53 -4.27
CA SER A 398 35.34 -21.43 -2.99
C SER A 398 34.39 -21.45 -1.78
N HIS A 399 33.11 -21.14 -2.00
CA HIS A 399 32.05 -21.12 -0.98
C HIS A 399 31.16 -22.37 -1.02
N LEU A 400 31.45 -23.33 -1.89
CA LEU A 400 30.66 -24.55 -2.06
C LEU A 400 30.49 -25.37 -0.76
N PRO A 401 31.52 -25.56 0.09
CA PRO A 401 31.36 -26.16 1.42
C PRO A 401 30.22 -25.55 2.23
N GLN A 402 30.17 -24.21 2.30
CA GLN A 402 29.16 -23.48 3.04
C GLN A 402 27.79 -23.55 2.36
N ILE A 403 27.72 -23.57 1.02
CA ILE A 403 26.46 -23.77 0.29
C ILE A 403 25.86 -25.15 0.63
N ILE A 404 26.68 -26.20 0.66
CA ILE A 404 26.22 -27.55 1.03
C ILE A 404 25.75 -27.56 2.49
N ARG A 405 26.60 -27.08 3.40
CA ARG A 405 26.32 -27.09 4.84
C ARG A 405 25.09 -26.27 5.23
N VAL A 406 24.94 -25.06 4.70
CA VAL A 406 23.90 -24.10 5.11
C VAL A 406 22.66 -24.21 4.24
N HIS A 407 22.77 -24.41 2.92
CA HIS A 407 21.59 -24.41 2.05
C HIS A 407 21.08 -25.81 1.73
N VAL A 408 21.94 -26.71 1.25
CA VAL A 408 21.50 -28.07 0.83
C VAL A 408 21.01 -28.88 2.02
N ASN A 409 21.71 -28.78 3.16
CA ASN A 409 21.32 -29.49 4.38
C ASN A 409 20.25 -28.76 5.19
N CYS A 410 19.73 -27.61 4.73
CA CYS A 410 18.67 -26.87 5.41
C CYS A 410 17.33 -27.64 5.34
N ASP A 411 16.58 -27.70 6.44
CA ASP A 411 15.26 -28.34 6.45
C ASP A 411 14.19 -27.57 5.67
N LYS A 412 14.37 -26.25 5.49
CA LYS A 412 13.42 -25.44 4.72
C LYS A 412 13.55 -25.74 3.24
N ARG A 413 12.51 -26.37 2.67
CA ARG A 413 12.42 -26.78 1.26
C ARG A 413 12.88 -25.71 0.26
N VAL A 414 12.50 -24.45 0.45
CA VAL A 414 12.86 -23.35 -0.47
C VAL A 414 14.36 -23.07 -0.46
N VAL A 415 14.99 -23.06 0.72
CA VAL A 415 16.44 -22.85 0.88
C VAL A 415 17.20 -24.02 0.26
N LYS A 416 16.79 -25.26 0.60
CA LYS A 416 17.34 -26.49 0.02
C LYS A 416 17.26 -26.50 -1.51
N ALA A 417 16.11 -26.13 -2.06
CA ALA A 417 15.90 -26.09 -3.50
C ALA A 417 16.83 -25.10 -4.20
N ASN A 418 17.03 -23.92 -3.62
CA ASN A 418 17.98 -22.94 -4.15
C ASN A 418 19.42 -23.44 -4.04
N GLY A 419 19.82 -24.06 -2.92
CA GLY A 419 21.15 -24.66 -2.76
C GLY A 419 21.45 -25.73 -3.82
N ILE A 420 20.49 -26.62 -4.07
CA ILE A 420 20.58 -27.64 -5.13
C ILE A 420 20.68 -27.00 -6.52
N ARG A 421 19.87 -25.97 -6.79
CA ARG A 421 19.92 -25.22 -8.05
C ARG A 421 21.29 -24.56 -8.25
N ALA A 422 21.91 -24.00 -7.21
CA ALA A 422 23.26 -23.46 -7.27
C ALA A 422 24.28 -24.55 -7.64
N ILE A 423 24.19 -25.73 -7.02
CA ILE A 423 25.09 -26.85 -7.29
C ILE A 423 24.95 -27.37 -8.72
N PHE A 424 23.75 -27.42 -9.29
CA PHE A 424 23.59 -27.81 -10.70
C PHE A 424 24.34 -26.90 -11.66
N TYR A 425 24.23 -25.58 -11.49
CA TYR A 425 25.00 -24.66 -12.33
C TYR A 425 26.51 -24.79 -12.10
N LEU A 426 26.95 -25.03 -10.86
CA LEU A 426 28.36 -25.29 -10.58
C LEU A 426 28.85 -26.62 -11.18
N LEU A 427 28.02 -27.66 -11.23
CA LEU A 427 28.31 -28.91 -11.92
C LEU A 427 28.46 -28.71 -13.43
N GLU A 428 27.69 -27.79 -14.02
CA GLU A 428 27.79 -27.46 -15.44
C GLU A 428 29.11 -26.74 -15.78
N TYR A 429 29.56 -25.82 -14.93
CA TYR A 429 30.71 -24.95 -15.24
C TYR A 429 32.03 -25.34 -14.55
N GLN A 430 31.99 -26.07 -13.43
CA GLN A 430 33.11 -26.40 -12.54
C GLN A 430 33.04 -27.87 -12.04
N SER A 431 32.64 -28.80 -12.91
CA SER A 431 32.23 -30.18 -12.58
C SER A 431 33.17 -30.92 -11.61
N GLU A 432 34.46 -30.98 -11.93
CA GLU A 432 35.44 -31.73 -11.14
C GLU A 432 35.53 -31.22 -9.70
N LYS A 433 35.69 -29.90 -9.52
CA LYS A 433 35.75 -29.27 -8.20
C LYS A 433 34.46 -29.46 -7.42
N THR A 434 33.31 -29.37 -8.10
CA THR A 434 32.00 -29.56 -7.47
C THR A 434 31.79 -31.00 -7.00
N ILE A 435 32.17 -31.99 -7.81
CA ILE A 435 32.09 -33.42 -7.44
C ILE A 435 32.98 -33.72 -6.24
N ILE A 436 34.22 -33.22 -6.23
CA ILE A 436 35.16 -33.41 -5.11
C ILE A 436 34.56 -32.85 -3.81
N ALA A 437 33.99 -31.64 -3.85
CA ALA A 437 33.38 -31.02 -2.68
C ALA A 437 32.13 -31.78 -2.20
N LEU A 438 31.25 -32.19 -3.11
CA LEU A 438 30.06 -33.00 -2.77
C LEU A 438 30.45 -34.30 -2.08
N THR A 439 31.46 -34.99 -2.60
CA THR A 439 31.94 -36.26 -2.03
C THR A 439 32.47 -36.09 -0.60
N LYS A 440 33.10 -34.94 -0.31
CA LYS A 440 33.64 -34.65 1.03
C LYS A 440 32.57 -34.21 2.02
N GLU A 441 31.60 -33.41 1.60
CA GLU A 441 30.79 -32.62 2.53
C GLU A 441 29.29 -32.86 2.52
N GLY A 442 28.71 -33.57 1.53
CA GLY A 442 27.25 -33.75 1.55
C GLY A 442 26.58 -34.33 0.32
N ILE A 443 27.20 -35.31 -0.36
CA ILE A 443 26.58 -36.02 -1.48
C ILE A 443 25.20 -36.59 -1.10
N SER A 444 25.05 -37.12 0.12
CA SER A 444 23.80 -37.68 0.62
C SER A 444 22.71 -36.61 0.78
N GLY A 445 23.05 -35.46 1.37
CA GLY A 445 22.14 -34.32 1.52
C GLY A 445 21.68 -33.79 0.16
N PHE A 446 22.60 -33.70 -0.80
CA PHE A 446 22.29 -33.31 -2.18
C PHE A 446 21.35 -34.31 -2.87
N LEU A 447 21.66 -35.61 -2.85
CA LEU A 447 20.82 -36.65 -3.44
C LEU A 447 19.44 -36.73 -2.79
N ASN A 448 19.37 -36.72 -1.45
CA ASN A 448 18.11 -36.71 -0.72
C ASN A 448 17.27 -35.48 -1.06
N GLY A 449 17.91 -34.32 -1.22
CA GLY A 449 17.24 -33.10 -1.65
C GLY A 449 16.71 -33.17 -3.08
N LEU A 450 17.48 -33.75 -4.01
CA LEU A 450 17.06 -33.95 -5.41
C LEU A 450 15.81 -34.82 -5.54
N LEU A 451 15.71 -35.85 -4.69
CA LEU A 451 14.56 -36.76 -4.68
C LEU A 451 13.27 -36.11 -4.15
N GLN A 452 13.34 -34.90 -3.57
CA GLN A 452 12.15 -34.13 -3.16
C GLN A 452 11.42 -33.44 -4.32
N PHE A 453 12.01 -33.42 -5.53
CA PHE A 453 11.38 -32.88 -6.72
C PHE A 453 10.70 -34.00 -7.52
N PRO A 454 9.38 -33.92 -7.74
CA PRO A 454 8.68 -34.91 -8.55
C PRO A 454 9.28 -35.01 -9.95
N GLY A 455 9.45 -36.24 -10.45
CA GLY A 455 9.95 -36.50 -11.80
C GLY A 455 11.48 -36.58 -11.93
N THR A 456 12.26 -36.25 -10.90
CA THR A 456 13.74 -36.30 -10.96
C THR A 456 14.27 -37.68 -11.37
N VAL A 457 13.77 -38.76 -10.74
CA VAL A 457 14.21 -40.13 -11.05
C VAL A 457 13.81 -40.53 -12.46
N SER A 458 12.59 -40.21 -12.88
CA SER A 458 12.11 -40.50 -14.23
C SER A 458 12.94 -39.77 -15.29
N ALA A 459 13.21 -38.48 -15.11
CA ALA A 459 14.02 -37.69 -16.03
C ALA A 459 15.48 -38.19 -16.12
N ALA A 460 16.08 -38.57 -14.98
CA ALA A 460 17.40 -39.19 -14.95
C ALA A 460 17.41 -40.55 -15.68
N ARG A 461 16.41 -41.39 -15.43
CA ARG A 461 16.25 -42.69 -16.11
C ARG A 461 16.04 -42.54 -17.60
N GLU A 462 15.15 -41.64 -18.03
CA GLU A 462 14.90 -41.36 -19.45
C GLU A 462 16.15 -40.86 -20.16
N THR A 463 16.89 -39.95 -19.53
CA THR A 463 18.16 -39.45 -20.06
C THR A 463 19.20 -40.57 -20.15
N LEU A 464 19.29 -41.45 -19.14
CA LEU A 464 20.20 -42.58 -19.14
C LEU A 464 19.85 -43.57 -20.26
N LEU A 465 18.59 -44.03 -20.34
CA LEU A 465 18.13 -45.01 -21.34
C LEU A 465 18.27 -44.49 -22.77
N LYS A 466 18.19 -43.16 -22.98
CA LYS A 466 18.45 -42.55 -24.28
C LYS A 466 19.91 -42.74 -24.74
N HIS A 467 20.87 -42.73 -23.82
CA HIS A 467 22.31 -42.83 -24.12
C HIS A 467 22.88 -44.23 -23.88
N VAL A 468 22.20 -45.03 -23.07
CA VAL A 468 22.54 -46.42 -22.70
C VAL A 468 21.27 -47.26 -22.84
N PRO A 469 20.86 -47.61 -24.08
CA PRO A 469 19.66 -48.40 -24.31
C PRO A 469 19.84 -49.83 -23.79
N GLU A 470 18.72 -50.49 -23.46
CA GLU A 470 18.74 -51.89 -23.08
C GLU A 470 19.30 -52.75 -24.21
N MET A 471 20.31 -53.55 -23.90
CA MET A 471 20.95 -54.42 -24.88
C MET A 471 20.30 -55.80 -24.84
N SER A 472 19.78 -56.24 -25.98
CA SER A 472 19.17 -57.56 -26.13
C SER A 472 20.20 -58.67 -26.40
N LYS A 473 21.48 -58.30 -26.60
CA LYS A 473 22.61 -59.21 -26.84
C LYS A 473 23.85 -58.68 -26.10
N PRO A 474 24.79 -59.56 -25.68
CA PRO A 474 26.05 -59.12 -25.07
C PRO A 474 26.84 -58.21 -26.03
N MET A 475 27.57 -57.23 -25.48
CA MET A 475 28.48 -56.36 -26.26
C MET A 475 29.70 -57.10 -26.76
#